data_AF-A0A7X8W3C4-F1
#
_entry.id   AF-A0A7X8W3C4-F1
#
_cell.length_a   1.000
_cell.length_b   1.000
_cell.length_c   1.000
_cell.angle_alpha   90.00
_cell.angle_beta   90.00
_cell.angle_gamma   90.00
#
_symmetry.space_group_name_H-M   'P 1'
#
loop_
_entity.id
_entity.type
_entity.pdbx_description
1 polymer ?
#
loop_
_entity_poly.entity_id
_entity_poly.type
_entity_poly.pdbx_seq_one_letter_code
_entity_poly.pdbx_strand_id
1 'polypeptide(L)' 'MRGLERSKQFYLTTILPDLKAEFPSFYDQIAIGKIGKGSDCYGFDDEVSEDHDFSLGCQFYLTQAQDLEFGFKLTRFYSQ' A
#
# COMPACT_ATOMS: atom_id res chain seq x y z
N MET A 1 -1.29 -12.05 -13.79
CA MET A 1 -1.92 -10.74 -13.44
C MET A 1 -0.79 -9.85 -12.94
N ARG A 2 -0.58 -8.69 -13.58
CA ARG A 2 0.59 -7.81 -13.35
C ARG A 2 0.63 -7.29 -11.90
N GLY A 3 1.81 -7.10 -11.30
CA GLY A 3 1.99 -6.73 -9.89
C GLY A 3 1.25 -5.46 -9.46
N LEU A 4 1.24 -4.42 -10.30
CA LEU A 4 0.46 -3.19 -10.03
C LEU A 4 -1.05 -3.45 -9.87
N GLU A 5 -1.63 -4.31 -10.71
CA GLU A 5 -3.06 -4.63 -10.64
C GLU A 5 -3.37 -5.42 -9.36
N ARG A 6 -2.47 -6.33 -8.95
CA ARG A 6 -2.62 -7.05 -7.67
C ARG A 6 -2.56 -6.10 -6.48
N SER A 7 -1.60 -5.17 -6.45
CA SER A 7 -1.50 -4.17 -5.39
C SER A 7 -2.69 -3.20 -5.37
N LYS A 8 -3.20 -2.79 -6.54
CA LYS A 8 -4.40 -1.96 -6.64
C LYS A 8 -5.63 -2.71 -6.13
N GLN A 9 -5.79 -3.97 -6.49
CA GLN A 9 -6.88 -4.79 -5.99
C GLN A 9 -6.78 -4.94 -4.47
N PHE A 10 -5.60 -5.27 -3.93
CA PHE A 10 -5.36 -5.38 -2.50
C PHE A 10 -5.70 -4.07 -1.76
N TYR A 11 -5.32 -2.92 -2.32
CA TYR A 11 -5.72 -1.64 -1.77
C TYR A 11 -7.25 -1.48 -1.71
N LEU A 12 -7.95 -1.76 -2.81
CA LEU A 12 -9.40 -1.58 -2.89
C LEU A 12 -10.19 -2.56 -2.02
N THR A 13 -9.71 -3.80 -1.88
CA THR A 13 -10.45 -4.87 -1.18
C THR A 13 -10.10 -5.03 0.28
N THR A 14 -8.93 -4.55 0.71
CA THR A 14 -8.41 -4.76 2.08
C THR A 14 -8.09 -3.43 2.74
N ILE A 15 -7.11 -2.69 2.20
CA ILE A 15 -6.60 -1.48 2.86
C ILE A 15 -7.64 -0.37 2.94
N LEU A 16 -8.38 -0.10 1.87
CA LEU A 16 -9.38 0.98 1.84
C LEU A 16 -10.54 0.72 2.82
N PRO A 17 -11.13 -0.49 2.90
CA PRO A 17 -12.07 -0.83 3.96
C PRO A 17 -11.52 -0.61 5.37
N ASP A 18 -10.31 -1.10 5.65
CA ASP A 18 -9.66 -0.95 6.97
C ASP A 18 -9.49 0.54 7.33
N LEU A 19 -9.00 1.35 6.39
CA LEU A 19 -8.82 2.78 6.59
C LEU A 19 -10.15 3.51 6.81
N LYS A 20 -11.21 3.13 6.10
CA LYS A 20 -12.54 3.75 6.30
C LYS A 20 -13.14 3.40 7.66
N ALA A 21 -12.89 2.19 8.16
CA ALA A 21 -13.42 1.73 9.44
C ALA A 21 -12.65 2.32 10.63
N GLU A 22 -11.32 2.23 10.58
CA GLU A 22 -10.45 2.53 11.73
C GLU A 22 -9.86 3.94 11.69
N PHE A 23 -9.78 4.55 10.49
CA PHE A 23 -9.16 5.84 10.25
C PHE A 23 -10.03 6.79 9.37
N PRO A 24 -11.33 6.98 9.69
CA PRO A 24 -12.27 7.69 8.83
C PRO A 24 -11.93 9.17 8.61
N SER A 25 -11.21 9.81 9.52
CA SER A 25 -10.77 11.21 9.38
C SER A 25 -9.46 11.35 8.61
N PHE A 26 -8.86 10.26 8.16
CA PHE A 26 -7.49 10.23 7.64
C PHE A 26 -7.38 9.61 6.25
N TYR A 27 -8.22 8.62 5.92
CA TYR A 27 -8.08 7.81 4.71
C TYR A 27 -8.08 8.60 3.40
N ASP A 28 -8.71 9.77 3.36
CA ASP A 28 -8.83 10.65 2.18
C ASP A 28 -7.76 11.75 2.13
N GLN A 29 -6.90 11.86 3.14
CA GLN A 29 -5.85 12.89 3.24
C GLN A 29 -4.46 12.39 2.83
N ILE A 30 -4.31 11.10 2.51
CA ILE A 30 -3.01 10.47 2.27
C ILE A 30 -2.85 9.94 0.87
N ALA A 31 -1.60 9.94 0.40
CA ALA A 31 -1.24 9.26 -0.82
C ALA A 31 -0.84 7.81 -0.52
N ILE A 32 -1.35 6.89 -1.33
CA ILE A 32 -1.01 5.46 -1.28
C ILE A 32 -0.55 5.07 -2.67
N GLY A 33 0.58 4.36 -2.74
CA GLY A 33 1.17 3.98 -4.01
C GLY A 33 2.09 2.78 -3.87
N LYS A 34 2.55 2.28 -5.02
CA LYS A 34 3.62 1.30 -5.09
C LYS A 34 4.78 1.94 -5.84
N ILE A 35 5.88 2.20 -5.14
CA ILE A 35 7.08 2.82 -5.69
C ILE A 35 8.27 1.94 -5.33
N GLY A 36 9.06 1.60 -6.34
CA GLY A 36 10.22 0.74 -6.19
C GLY A 36 10.98 0.64 -7.52
N LYS A 37 12.08 -0.09 -7.49
CA LYS A 37 12.89 -0.39 -8.68
C LYS A 37 12.59 -1.78 -9.26
N GLY A 38 11.60 -2.48 -8.71
CA GLY A 38 11.22 -3.82 -9.13
C GLY A 38 10.46 -3.83 -10.45
N SER A 39 10.51 -4.98 -11.12
CA SER A 39 9.74 -5.25 -12.35
C SER A 39 8.23 -5.04 -12.15
N ASP A 40 7.76 -5.29 -10.93
CA ASP A 40 6.40 -5.05 -10.46
C ASP A 40 5.97 -3.58 -10.55
N CYS A 41 6.85 -2.64 -10.26
CA CYS A 41 6.60 -1.20 -10.32
C CYS A 41 6.68 -0.66 -11.75
N TYR A 42 7.53 -1.25 -12.59
CA TYR A 42 7.68 -0.87 -14.00
C TYR A 42 6.66 -1.54 -14.93
N GLY A 43 5.86 -2.48 -14.42
CA GLY A 43 4.84 -3.20 -15.20
C GLY A 43 5.42 -4.24 -16.15
N PHE A 44 6.63 -4.73 -15.85
CA PHE A 44 7.34 -5.74 -16.64
C PHE A 44 7.08 -7.18 -16.15
N ASP A 45 6.24 -7.37 -15.12
CA ASP A 45 5.84 -8.70 -14.67
C ASP A 45 5.21 -9.52 -15.80
N ASP A 46 5.80 -10.69 -16.06
CA ASP A 46 5.27 -11.73 -16.94
C ASP A 46 5.17 -13.07 -16.20
N GLU A 47 4.80 -14.14 -16.91
CA GLU A 47 4.58 -15.47 -16.30
C GLU A 47 5.88 -16.20 -15.91
N VAL A 48 7.06 -15.68 -16.26
CA VAL A 48 8.36 -16.33 -16.06
C VAL A 48 9.26 -15.51 -15.12
N SER A 49 9.06 -14.20 -15.07
CA SER A 49 9.80 -13.26 -14.24
C SER A 49 9.04 -12.97 -12.95
N GLU A 50 9.03 -13.95 -12.04
CA GLU A 50 8.67 -13.73 -10.63
C GLU A 50 9.90 -13.25 -9.84
N ASP A 51 10.42 -12.06 -10.15
CA ASP A 51 11.55 -11.46 -9.42
C ASP A 51 11.22 -11.28 -7.94
N HIS A 52 12.17 -11.63 -7.07
CA HIS A 52 12.06 -12.02 -5.66
C HIS A 52 11.30 -11.09 -4.67
N ASP A 53 10.71 -9.97 -5.11
CA ASP A 53 9.97 -9.00 -4.31
C ASP A 53 8.46 -8.91 -4.66
N PHE A 54 7.81 -10.03 -5.00
CA PHE A 54 6.35 -10.15 -5.22
C PHE A 54 5.45 -9.89 -3.99
N SER A 55 5.97 -9.19 -2.98
CA SER A 55 5.19 -8.86 -1.79
C SER A 55 3.98 -8.00 -2.19
N LEU A 56 2.79 -8.56 -1.94
CA LEU A 56 1.53 -7.87 -2.09
C LEU A 56 1.49 -6.74 -1.08
N GLY A 57 1.39 -5.51 -1.55
CA GLY A 57 1.41 -4.37 -0.66
C GLY A 57 1.38 -3.03 -1.36
N CYS A 58 1.28 -2.00 -0.55
CA CYS A 58 1.37 -0.60 -0.94
C CYS A 58 2.14 0.15 0.16
N GLN A 59 2.69 1.30 -0.21
CA GLN A 59 3.31 2.23 0.71
C GLN A 59 2.36 3.38 1.02
N PHE A 60 2.38 3.81 2.28
CA PHE A 60 1.67 4.98 2.77
C PHE A 60 2.62 6.17 2.76
N TYR A 61 2.20 7.28 2.15
CA TYR A 61 2.98 8.50 2.10
C TYR A 61 2.31 9.55 2.97
N LEU A 62 2.96 9.82 4.10
CA LEU A 62 2.47 10.73 5.12
C LEU A 62 3.32 12.01 5.11
N THR A 63 2.66 13.15 5.29
CA THR A 63 3.35 14.35 5.76
C THR A 63 3.84 14.14 7.20
N GLN A 64 4.80 14.96 7.63
CA GLN A 64 5.29 14.89 9.01
C GLN A 64 4.17 15.09 10.05
N ALA A 65 3.21 15.98 9.77
CA ALA A 65 2.06 16.21 10.65
C ALA A 65 1.17 14.97 10.76
N GLN A 66 0.90 14.31 9.63
CA GLN A 66 0.11 13.07 9.58
C GLN A 66 0.83 11.90 10.27
N ASP A 67 2.15 11.79 10.14
CA ASP A 67 2.94 10.76 10.81
C ASP A 67 2.90 10.93 12.34
N LEU A 68 3.03 12.17 12.83
CA LEU A 68 2.89 12.48 14.26
C LEU A 68 1.49 12.16 14.80
N GLU A 69 0.44 12.32 13.99
CA GLU A 69 -0.94 12.10 14.42
C GLU A 69 -1.39 10.63 14.29
N PHE A 70 -1.04 9.96 13.20
CA PHE A 70 -1.56 8.64 12.82
C PHE A 70 -0.48 7.56 12.65
N GLY A 71 0.78 7.92 12.42
CA GLY A 71 1.85 6.99 12.02
C GLY A 71 2.04 5.83 12.99
N PHE A 72 2.04 6.10 14.30
CA PHE A 72 2.14 5.05 15.32
C PHE A 72 0.93 4.10 15.30
N LYS A 73 -0.29 4.65 15.17
CA LYS A 73 -1.53 3.85 15.16
C LYS A 73 -1.60 2.97 13.91
N LEU A 74 -1.23 3.50 12.74
CA LEU A 74 -1.15 2.74 11.49
C LEU A 74 -0.16 1.59 11.60
N THR A 75 1.04 1.88 12.10
CA THR A 75 2.08 0.85 12.29
C THR A 75 1.58 -0.26 13.21
N ARG A 76 0.96 0.09 14.35
CA ARG A 76 0.39 -0.87 15.30
C ARG A 76 -0.75 -1.70 14.71
N PHE A 77 -1.59 -1.09 13.87
CA PHE A 77 -2.73 -1.76 13.25
C PHE A 77 -2.26 -2.85 12.28
N TYR A 78 -1.27 -2.56 11.42
CA TYR A 78 -0.75 -3.48 10.41
C TYR A 78 0.42 -4.37 10.88
N SER A 79 0.94 -4.19 12.10
CA SER A 79 2.04 -5.00 12.66
C SER A 79 1.56 -6.27 13.41
N GLN A 80 0.26 -6.57 13.38
CA GLN A 80 -0.33 -7.77 13.99
C GLN A 80 -0.45 -8.89 12.97
#